data_AF-A0A7C2VN28-F1
#
_entry.id   AF-A0A7C2VN28-F1
#
_cell.length_a   1.000
_cell.length_b   1.000
_cell.length_c   1.000
_cell.angle_alpha   90.00
_cell.angle_beta   90.00
_cell.angle_gamma   90.00
#
_symmetry.space_group_name_H-M   'P 1'
#
loop_
_entity.id
_entity.type
_entity.pdbx_description
1 polymer ?
#
loop_
_entity_poly.entity_id
_entity_poly.type
_entity_poly.pdbx_seq_one_letter_code
_entity_poly.pdbx_strand_id
1 'polypeptide(L)'
;MPRAIQLAGQAGIGWIRFGIWYAIVQPQAGAPYRFAEAGYDAQVRLARASGLQILGLLGFATVWNTTAPRTLPPEVDPTRFPP
;
A
#
# COMPACT_ATOMS: atom_id res chain seq x y z
N MET A 1 7.54 -11.88 -7.82
CA MET A 1 6.37 -11.17 -8.40
C MET A 1 6.46 -10.96 -9.92
N PRO A 2 7.58 -10.56 -10.54
CA PRO A 2 7.60 -10.17 -11.96
C PRO A 2 7.09 -11.25 -12.94
N ARG A 3 7.49 -12.50 -12.71
CA ARG A 3 7.08 -13.63 -13.58
C ARG A 3 5.57 -13.88 -13.58
N ALA A 4 4.90 -13.70 -12.44
CA ALA A 4 3.46 -13.93 -12.33
C ALA A 4 2.66 -12.89 -13.13
N ILE A 5 3.09 -11.63 -13.12
CA ILE A 5 2.45 -10.54 -13.88
C ILE A 5 2.57 -10.80 -15.39
N GLN A 6 3.75 -11.22 -15.85
CA GLN A 6 3.95 -11.57 -17.26
C GLN A 6 3.06 -12.74 -17.69
N LEU A 7 2.99 -13.79 -16.88
CA LEU A 7 2.13 -14.96 -17.16
C LEU A 7 0.64 -14.56 -17.19
N ALA A 8 0.20 -13.67 -16.32
CA ALA A 8 -1.17 -13.15 -16.34
C ALA A 8 -1.48 -12.40 -17.65
N GLY A 9 -0.56 -11.55 -18.12
CA GLY A 9 -0.69 -10.89 -19.42
C GLY A 9 -0.74 -11.89 -20.59
N GLN A 10 0.14 -12.90 -20.58
CA GLN A 10 0.16 -13.96 -21.60
C GLN A 10 -1.11 -14.81 -21.61
N ALA A 11 -1.73 -15.02 -20.45
CA ALA A 11 -2.98 -15.74 -20.31
C ALA A 11 -4.22 -14.90 -20.67
N GLY A 12 -4.05 -13.63 -21.07
CA GLY A 12 -5.18 -12.74 -21.40
C GLY A 12 -5.99 -12.28 -20.19
N ILE A 13 -5.41 -12.33 -18.98
CA ILE A 13 -6.05 -11.75 -17.80
C ILE A 13 -6.20 -10.24 -18.02
N GLY A 14 -7.36 -9.67 -17.67
CA GLY A 14 -7.63 -8.25 -17.89
C GLY A 14 -7.10 -7.32 -16.80
N TRP A 15 -6.98 -7.80 -15.56
CA TRP A 15 -6.60 -6.97 -14.42
C TRP A 15 -5.90 -7.76 -13.31
N ILE A 16 -5.13 -7.04 -12.48
CA ILE A 16 -4.54 -7.56 -11.24
C ILE A 16 -4.92 -6.70 -10.05
N ARG A 17 -4.95 -7.32 -8.86
CA ARG A 17 -5.12 -6.64 -7.59
C ARG A 17 -3.85 -6.71 -6.76
N PHE A 18 -3.40 -5.60 -6.20
CA PHE A 18 -2.36 -5.61 -5.18
C PHE A 18 -2.52 -4.47 -4.17
N GLY A 19 -2.02 -4.71 -2.96
CA GLY A 19 -2.01 -3.73 -1.88
C GLY A 19 -0.82 -2.77 -2.00
N ILE A 20 -1.08 -1.50 -1.73
CA ILE A 20 -0.08 -0.44 -1.55
C ILE A 20 -0.16 -0.01 -0.09
N TRP A 21 0.84 -0.40 0.68
CA TRP A 21 0.85 -0.23 2.13
C TRP A 21 1.55 1.07 2.51
N TYR A 22 0.81 1.99 3.12
CA TYR A 22 1.31 3.30 3.52
C TYR A 22 2.42 3.18 4.57
N ALA A 23 2.42 2.13 5.40
CA ALA A 23 3.48 1.84 6.35
C ALA A 23 4.84 1.52 5.69
N ILE A 24 4.82 1.09 4.43
CA ILE A 24 6.03 0.83 3.63
C ILE A 24 6.42 2.09 2.84
N VAL A 25 5.43 2.78 2.26
CA VAL A 25 5.66 4.00 1.46
C VAL A 25 6.13 5.17 2.33
N GLN A 26 5.56 5.33 3.52
CA GLN A 26 5.88 6.39 4.48
C GLN A 26 5.95 5.77 5.88
N PRO A 27 7.10 5.21 6.28
CA PRO A 27 7.24 4.51 7.56
C PRO A 27 7.19 5.45 8.77
N GLN A 28 7.38 6.76 8.58
CA GLN A 28 7.40 7.77 9.64
C GLN A 28 6.67 9.04 9.18
N ALA A 29 6.01 9.73 10.11
CA ALA A 29 5.34 10.99 9.84
C ALA A 29 6.30 12.02 9.22
N GLY A 30 5.88 12.68 8.15
CA GLY A 30 6.67 13.71 7.45
C GLY A 30 7.84 13.17 6.61
N ALA A 31 8.10 11.86 6.62
CA ALA A 31 9.09 11.26 5.72
C ALA A 31 8.60 11.35 4.25
N PRO A 32 9.51 11.45 3.27
CA PRO A 32 9.15 11.38 1.86
C PRO A 32 8.45 10.06 1.50
N TYR A 33 7.56 10.10 0.50
CA TYR A 33 6.96 8.90 -0.05
C TYR A 33 7.96 8.11 -0.89
N ARG A 34 8.11 6.82 -0.58
CA ARG A 34 9.10 5.92 -1.18
C ARG A 34 8.45 4.88 -2.11
N PHE A 35 7.63 5.34 -3.07
CA PHE A 35 6.90 4.42 -3.96
C PHE A 35 7.83 3.58 -4.85
N ALA A 36 8.90 4.19 -5.35
CA ALA A 36 9.88 3.54 -6.20
C ALA A 36 10.72 2.53 -5.42
N GLU A 37 11.25 2.91 -4.26
CA GLU A 37 12.08 2.08 -3.39
C GLU A 37 11.28 0.92 -2.78
N ALA A 38 9.99 1.15 -2.48
CA ALA A 38 9.07 0.09 -2.06
C ALA A 38 8.67 -0.85 -3.22
N GLY A 39 9.11 -0.58 -4.45
CA GLY A 39 8.89 -1.43 -5.62
C GLY A 39 7.49 -1.33 -6.23
N TYR A 40 6.62 -0.44 -5.75
CA TYR A 40 5.26 -0.28 -6.30
C TYR A 40 5.29 0.27 -7.72
N ASP A 41 6.15 1.25 -8.00
CA ASP A 41 6.27 1.82 -9.35
C ASP A 41 6.75 0.77 -10.37
N ALA A 42 7.63 -0.15 -9.95
CA ALA A 42 8.09 -1.24 -10.79
C ALA A 42 6.96 -2.22 -11.10
N GLN A 43 6.11 -2.54 -10.11
CA GLN A 43 4.93 -3.40 -10.30
C GLN A 43 3.90 -2.75 -11.23
N VAL A 44 3.59 -1.47 -11.02
CA VAL A 44 2.67 -0.69 -11.87
C VAL A 44 3.18 -0.67 -13.31
N ARG A 45 4.47 -0.40 -13.51
CA ARG A 45 5.09 -0.36 -14.85
C ARG A 45 5.01 -1.71 -15.54
N LEU A 46 5.32 -2.79 -14.83
CA LEU A 46 5.29 -4.14 -15.38
C LEU A 46 3.85 -4.58 -15.73
N ALA A 47 2.88 -4.27 -14.87
CA ALA A 47 1.47 -4.59 -15.14
C ALA A 47 0.96 -3.86 -16.39
N ARG A 48 1.25 -2.55 -16.50
CA ARG A 48 0.92 -1.77 -17.70
C ARG A 48 1.60 -2.31 -18.95
N ALA A 49 2.88 -2.64 -18.88
CA ALA A 49 3.63 -3.23 -20.00
C ALA A 49 3.08 -4.61 -20.40
N SER A 50 2.41 -5.32 -19.49
CA SER A 50 1.78 -6.62 -19.73
C SER A 50 0.31 -6.51 -20.15
N GLY A 51 -0.19 -5.30 -20.42
CA GLY A 51 -1.58 -5.07 -20.84
C GLY A 51 -2.62 -5.21 -19.72
N LEU A 52 -2.20 -5.24 -18.46
CA LEU A 52 -3.07 -5.45 -17.31
C LEU A 52 -3.58 -4.12 -16.74
N GLN A 53 -4.88 -4.06 -16.44
CA GLN A 53 -5.45 -3.02 -15.58
C GLN A 53 -5.09 -3.29 -14.12
N ILE A 54 -5.04 -2.22 -13.32
CA ILE A 54 -4.61 -2.29 -11.93
C ILE A 54 -5.77 -1.88 -11.02
N LEU A 55 -6.14 -2.75 -10.09
CA LEU A 55 -6.95 -2.40 -8.94
C LEU A 55 -6.04 -2.32 -7.69
N GLY A 56 -5.71 -1.10 -7.28
CA GLY A 56 -4.91 -0.85 -6.09
C GLY A 56 -5.76 -0.86 -4.82
N LEU A 57 -5.31 -1.58 -3.80
CA LEU A 57 -5.85 -1.48 -2.44
C LEU A 57 -4.94 -0.58 -1.61
N LEU A 58 -5.46 0.52 -1.08
CA LEU A 58 -4.67 1.43 -0.25
C LEU A 58 -4.80 1.04 1.22
N GLY A 59 -3.69 0.61 1.82
CA GLY A 59 -3.61 0.32 3.25
C GLY A 59 -3.07 1.53 4.01
N PHE A 60 -3.94 2.33 4.61
CA PHE A 60 -3.57 3.58 5.29
C PHE A 60 -3.11 3.42 6.74
N ALA A 61 -3.19 2.22 7.29
CA ALA A 61 -2.76 1.96 8.66
C ALA A 61 -1.23 2.02 8.76
N THR A 62 -0.72 2.95 9.58
CA THR A 62 0.70 3.06 9.93
C THR A 62 0.83 3.29 11.42
N VAL A 63 1.90 2.80 12.03
CA VAL A 63 2.13 2.97 13.48
C VAL A 63 2.09 4.44 13.88
N TRP A 64 2.60 5.35 13.05
CA TRP A 64 2.62 6.78 13.37
C TRP A 64 1.28 7.50 13.17
N ASN A 65 0.33 6.91 12.42
CA ASN A 65 -0.98 7.51 12.11
C ASN A 65 -2.17 6.78 12.76
N THR A 66 -1.94 5.61 13.38
CA THR A 66 -2.99 4.81 14.02
C THR A 66 -2.75 4.58 15.49
N THR A 67 -1.75 5.23 16.10
CA THR A 67 -1.57 5.22 17.55
C THR A 67 -2.35 6.35 18.20
N ALA A 68 -3.11 6.01 19.24
CA ALA A 68 -3.68 6.96 20.17
C ALA A 68 -2.58 7.88 20.76
N PRO A 69 -2.82 9.20 20.88
CA PRO A 69 -1.91 10.11 21.58
C PRO A 69 -1.53 9.58 22.97
N ARG A 70 -0.24 9.69 23.33
CA ARG A 70 0.27 9.24 24.64
C ARG A 70 -0.34 9.98 25.83
N THR A 71 -1.01 11.11 25.57
CA THR A 71 -1.67 11.96 26.57
C THR A 71 -3.11 11.54 26.86
N LEU A 72 -3.65 10.53 26.17
CA LEU A 72 -4.99 10.04 26.45
C LEU A 72 -5.00 9.20 27.74
N PRO A 73 -6.01 9.38 28.61
CA PRO A 73 -6.20 8.52 29.77
C PRO A 73 -6.33 7.05 29.35
N PRO A 74 -5.90 6.08 30.17
CA PRO A 74 -5.95 4.63 29.85
C PRO A 74 -7.36 4.11 29.54
N GLU A 75 -8.38 4.87 29.91
CA GLU A 75 -9.81 4.55 29.82
C GLU A 75 -10.39 4.84 28.42
N VAL A 76 -9.64 5.54 27.56
CA VAL A 76 -10.04 5.85 26.19
C VAL A 76 -9.66 4.68 25.28
N ASP A 77 -10.66 4.01 24.71
CA ASP A 77 -10.47 2.89 23.78
C ASP A 77 -9.56 3.29 22.61
N PRO A 78 -8.32 2.74 22.52
CA PRO A 78 -7.34 3.11 21.51
C PRO A 78 -7.72 2.66 20.10
N THR A 79 -8.83 1.93 19.94
CA THR A 79 -9.30 1.41 18.64
C THR A 79 -10.30 2.32 17.92
N ARG A 80 -10.76 3.41 18.55
CA ARG A 80 -11.63 4.44 17.92
C ARG A 80 -10.95 5.79 17.89
N PHE A 81 -10.44 6.18 16.71
CA PHE A 81 -9.95 7.54 16.47
C PHE A 81 -10.18 7.99 15.01
N PRO A 82 -10.62 9.26 14.78
CA PRO A 82 -11.11 10.20 15.78
C PRO A 82 -12.47 9.76 16.34
N PRO A 83 -12.92 10.30 17.49
CA PRO A 83 -14.27 10.09 17.99
C PRO A 83 -15.35 10.51 16.98
#